data_AF-A0A644VGK3-F1
#
_entry.id   AF-A0A644VGK3-F1
#
_cell.length_a   1.000
_cell.length_b   1.000
_cell.length_c   1.000
_cell.angle_alpha   90.00
_cell.angle_beta   90.00
_cell.angle_gamma   90.00
#
_symmetry.space_group_name_H-M   'P 1'
#
loop_
_entity.id
_entity.type
_entity.pdbx_description
1 polymer ?
#
loop_
_entity_poly.entity_id
_entity_poly.type
_entity_poly.pdbx_seq_one_letter_code
_entity_poly.pdbx_strand_id
1 'polypeptide(L)'
;MNYTKLFLSVVALSQVSLSAFPALKDKEIMYKTPEPLNPPTYICYKAPSKITIDGKLSKSEWDAISWTSDFVDIEGDKQPLPDLQTRAKMTYDQDGMYFAVLMEEPHVWATIKEHDAVIYHDNDFEIFLNPSGDTHNYLEYEINAYGTDWDLFLNKPYRDPGNIVLNNWEFAGMKKAVYVDGTLNNPKDKDKSWSVEVFIPWKSIYQVMRGKEKPQDGDQLRINFSRVQWPTKIENNKYVKVPKQGQDKIAEYNWVWAPTGVINIHLPEYWGYVQLSNKVAGKGEDVFKANPDEEYKWILRQLYYRQQEYKSVNGEYASKVSSLKPEEVCKPEVAKRIKLYTTPGYYELTLSAPNKLWHIRHDGLVW
;
A
#
# COMPACT_ATOMS: atom_id res chain seq x y z
N MET A 1 -46.82 -80.93 36.26
CA MET A 1 -45.85 -81.10 35.16
C MET A 1 -45.80 -79.80 34.38
N ASN A 2 -44.82 -78.95 34.70
CA ASN A 2 -44.60 -77.65 34.09
C ASN A 2 -43.49 -77.75 33.04
N TYR A 3 -43.75 -77.29 31.82
CA TYR A 3 -42.69 -76.81 30.93
C TYR A 3 -43.21 -75.62 30.12
N THR A 4 -42.88 -74.43 30.62
CA THR A 4 -42.95 -73.15 29.93
C THR A 4 -41.76 -73.09 28.96
N LYS A 5 -41.99 -73.02 27.64
CA LYS A 5 -40.91 -72.75 26.66
C LYS A 5 -40.84 -71.25 26.39
N LEU A 6 -39.72 -70.68 26.83
CA LEU A 6 -39.29 -69.30 26.64
C LEU A 6 -38.73 -69.14 25.22
N PHE A 7 -39.29 -68.24 24.40
CA PHE A 7 -38.67 -67.80 23.16
C PHE A 7 -37.69 -66.66 23.48
N LEU A 8 -36.39 -66.92 23.38
CA LEU A 8 -35.37 -65.86 23.36
C LEU A 8 -35.28 -65.28 21.95
N SER A 9 -35.74 -64.04 21.79
CA SER A 9 -35.40 -63.18 20.66
C SER A 9 -34.00 -62.59 20.88
N VAL A 10 -33.03 -63.04 20.09
CA VAL A 10 -31.67 -62.47 20.05
C VAL A 10 -31.73 -61.18 19.22
N VAL A 11 -31.67 -60.02 19.87
CA VAL A 11 -31.43 -58.74 19.20
C VAL A 11 -29.92 -58.62 18.97
N ALA A 12 -29.49 -58.79 17.72
CA ALA A 12 -28.12 -58.48 17.32
C ALA A 12 -27.96 -56.95 17.25
N LEU A 13 -27.35 -56.37 18.30
CA LEU A 13 -26.83 -55.00 18.26
C LEU A 13 -25.57 -55.00 17.37
N SER A 14 -25.73 -54.59 16.10
CA SER A 14 -24.61 -54.20 15.27
C SER A 14 -24.02 -52.91 15.80
N GLN A 15 -22.89 -53.01 16.50
CA GLN A 15 -22.03 -51.86 16.75
C GLN A 15 -21.51 -51.37 15.40
N VAL A 16 -22.13 -50.33 14.86
CA VAL A 16 -21.49 -49.50 13.84
C VAL A 16 -20.37 -48.78 14.56
N SER A 17 -19.14 -49.30 14.45
CA SER A 17 -17.96 -48.53 14.80
C SER A 17 -17.96 -47.29 13.91
N LEU A 18 -18.13 -46.11 14.52
CA LEU A 18 -17.70 -44.88 13.87
C LEU A 18 -16.20 -45.04 13.64
N SER A 19 -15.82 -45.41 12.42
CA SER A 19 -14.47 -45.19 11.94
C SER A 19 -14.22 -43.69 12.07
N ALA A 20 -13.37 -43.32 13.03
CA ALA A 20 -12.82 -41.98 13.09
C ALA A 20 -12.25 -41.68 11.71
N PHE A 21 -12.86 -40.74 10.98
CA PHE A 21 -12.24 -40.20 9.78
C PHE A 21 -10.82 -39.81 10.17
N PRO A 22 -9.77 -40.32 9.50
CA PRO A 22 -8.42 -39.89 9.78
C PRO A 22 -8.43 -38.37 9.64
N ALA A 23 -8.04 -37.67 10.70
CA ALA A 23 -7.82 -36.24 10.61
C ALA A 23 -6.88 -36.05 9.42
N LEU A 24 -7.36 -35.39 8.36
CA LEU A 24 -6.52 -34.98 7.24
C LEU A 24 -5.37 -34.21 7.87
N LYS A 25 -4.18 -34.79 7.84
CA LYS A 25 -2.97 -34.06 8.22
C LYS A 25 -2.91 -32.87 7.26
N ASP A 26 -2.88 -31.66 7.80
CA ASP A 26 -2.63 -30.46 7.02
C ASP A 26 -1.43 -30.75 6.11
N LYS A 27 -1.58 -30.48 4.80
CA LYS A 27 -0.46 -30.62 3.87
C LYS A 27 0.70 -29.77 4.40
N GLU A 28 1.92 -30.24 4.23
CA GLU A 28 3.09 -29.47 4.64
C GLU A 28 3.15 -28.17 3.83
N ILE A 29 3.14 -27.02 4.53
CA ILE A 29 3.21 -25.70 3.92
C ILE A 29 4.54 -25.06 4.29
N MET A 30 5.27 -24.64 3.26
CA MET A 30 6.44 -23.78 3.36
C MET A 30 5.97 -22.32 3.31
N TYR A 31 5.70 -21.73 4.48
CA TYR A 31 5.33 -20.33 4.59
C TYR A 31 6.50 -19.43 4.22
N LYS A 32 6.20 -18.27 3.63
CA LYS A 32 7.22 -17.23 3.46
C LYS A 32 7.75 -16.77 4.82
N THR A 33 9.04 -16.45 4.85
CA THR A 33 9.67 -15.83 6.01
C THR A 33 8.98 -14.49 6.29
N PRO A 34 8.55 -14.22 7.53
CA PRO A 34 7.99 -12.93 7.88
C PRO A 34 8.98 -11.80 7.62
N GLU A 35 8.50 -10.73 7.00
CA GLU A 35 9.28 -9.53 6.74
C GLU A 35 9.22 -8.61 7.96
N PRO A 36 10.31 -7.91 8.30
CA PRO A 36 10.28 -6.92 9.37
C PRO A 36 9.40 -5.72 8.96
N LEU A 37 8.68 -5.15 9.93
CA LEU A 37 7.99 -3.88 9.73
C LEU A 37 9.03 -2.77 9.62
N ASN A 38 9.35 -2.34 8.39
CA ASN A 38 10.33 -1.30 8.14
C ASN A 38 9.94 -0.32 7.01
N PRO A 39 8.72 0.23 6.99
CA PRO A 39 8.38 1.29 6.06
C PRO A 39 9.14 2.58 6.40
N PRO A 40 9.45 3.44 5.41
CA PRO A 40 10.08 4.72 5.67
C PRO A 40 9.14 5.64 6.46
N THR A 41 9.73 6.62 7.15
CA THR A 41 8.99 7.59 7.95
C THR A 41 9.28 9.01 7.50
N TYR A 42 8.31 9.89 7.66
CA TYR A 42 8.41 11.31 7.31
C TYR A 42 7.65 12.17 8.32
N ILE A 43 8.21 13.32 8.69
CA ILE A 43 7.51 14.31 9.51
C ILE A 43 7.05 15.45 8.60
N CYS A 44 5.74 15.55 8.43
CA CYS A 44 5.09 16.58 7.63
C CYS A 44 4.81 17.80 8.52
N TYR A 45 5.62 18.83 8.36
CA TYR A 45 5.47 20.11 9.06
C TYR A 45 4.47 21.02 8.37
N LYS A 46 3.98 22.04 9.08
CA LYS A 46 3.20 23.11 8.47
C LYS A 46 4.03 23.92 7.48
N ALA A 47 3.39 24.36 6.40
CA ALA A 47 4.04 25.15 5.36
C ALA A 47 4.62 26.45 5.96
N PRO A 48 5.85 26.84 5.57
CA PRO A 48 6.51 28.04 6.10
C PRO A 48 5.89 29.34 5.58
N SER A 49 5.24 29.26 4.43
CA SER A 49 4.51 30.31 3.74
C SER A 49 3.40 29.69 2.89
N LYS A 50 2.56 30.53 2.28
CA LYS A 50 1.65 30.07 1.22
C LYS A 50 2.46 29.46 0.07
N ILE A 51 2.01 28.33 -0.45
CA ILE A 51 2.58 27.65 -1.61
C ILE A 51 1.72 27.97 -2.83
N THR A 52 2.37 28.34 -3.93
CA THR A 52 1.71 28.57 -5.22
C THR A 52 1.88 27.31 -6.06
N ILE A 53 0.77 26.70 -6.48
CA ILE A 53 0.81 25.49 -7.33
C ILE A 53 1.07 25.93 -8.78
N ASP A 54 2.34 26.00 -9.16
CA ASP A 54 2.81 26.38 -10.51
C ASP A 54 3.80 25.37 -11.12
N GLY A 55 4.05 24.28 -10.40
CA GLY A 55 4.91 23.16 -10.78
C GLY A 55 6.36 23.38 -10.37
N LYS A 56 6.73 24.56 -9.84
CA LYS A 56 8.11 24.91 -9.54
C LYS A 56 8.36 24.88 -8.04
N LEU A 57 9.36 24.08 -7.65
CA LEU A 57 9.81 24.00 -6.26
C LEU A 57 10.65 25.23 -5.88
N SER A 58 10.00 26.38 -5.79
CA SER A 58 10.60 27.68 -5.51
C SER A 58 11.27 27.73 -4.15
N LYS A 59 12.45 28.37 -4.10
CA LYS A 59 13.32 28.45 -2.92
C LYS A 59 12.58 28.93 -1.65
N SER A 60 11.77 29.97 -1.78
CA SER A 60 11.05 30.58 -0.66
C SER A 60 9.93 29.71 -0.09
N GLU A 61 9.41 28.78 -0.88
CA GLU A 61 8.24 27.96 -0.53
C GLU A 61 8.66 26.57 -0.04
N TRP A 62 9.68 25.98 -0.66
CA TRP A 62 10.03 24.56 -0.48
C TRP A 62 11.34 24.28 0.26
N ASP A 63 12.30 25.22 0.35
CA ASP A 63 13.64 24.91 0.88
C ASP A 63 13.63 24.39 2.32
N ALA A 64 12.74 24.93 3.16
CA ALA A 64 12.64 24.54 4.57
C ALA A 64 11.95 23.18 4.78
N ILE A 65 11.32 22.62 3.74
CA ILE A 65 10.62 21.34 3.79
C ILE A 65 11.61 20.24 3.37
N SER A 66 11.77 19.24 4.23
CA SER A 66 12.70 18.12 4.03
C SER A 66 12.29 17.26 2.83
N TRP A 67 13.28 16.73 2.11
CA TRP A 67 13.05 15.68 1.13
C TRP A 67 12.74 14.35 1.82
N THR A 68 12.00 13.48 1.12
CA THR A 68 12.05 12.03 1.36
C THR A 68 13.46 11.50 1.07
N SER A 69 13.71 10.23 1.42
CA SER A 69 14.77 9.49 0.75
C SER A 69 14.50 9.41 -0.76
N ASP A 70 15.55 9.17 -1.53
CA ASP A 70 15.42 8.87 -2.95
C ASP A 70 14.58 7.61 -3.16
N PHE A 71 13.85 7.58 -4.27
CA PHE A 71 13.03 6.44 -4.62
C PHE A 71 13.92 5.27 -5.04
N VAL A 72 13.46 4.07 -4.77
CA VAL A 72 14.12 2.80 -5.10
C VAL A 72 13.22 1.96 -5.98
N ASP A 73 13.72 0.88 -6.57
CA ASP A 73 12.84 -0.06 -7.26
C ASP A 73 11.77 -0.62 -6.31
N ILE A 74 10.55 -0.83 -6.81
CA ILE A 74 9.42 -1.37 -6.03
C ILE A 74 9.73 -2.73 -5.38
N GLU A 75 10.62 -3.53 -6.00
CA GLU A 75 11.08 -4.80 -5.45
C GLU A 75 12.20 -4.65 -4.40
N GLY A 76 12.60 -3.42 -4.09
CA GLY A 76 13.67 -3.09 -3.15
C GLY A 76 15.05 -3.52 -3.64
N ASP A 77 15.89 -4.00 -2.73
CA ASP A 77 17.29 -4.38 -3.00
C ASP A 77 17.46 -5.59 -3.94
N LYS A 78 16.35 -6.19 -4.42
CA LYS A 78 16.37 -7.24 -5.45
C LYS A 78 16.75 -6.70 -6.84
N GLN A 79 16.61 -5.39 -7.03
CA GLN A 79 16.89 -4.68 -8.27
C GLN A 79 17.93 -3.58 -8.03
N PRO A 80 18.66 -3.12 -9.06
CA PRO A 80 19.55 -1.98 -8.93
C PRO A 80 18.78 -0.71 -8.56
N LEU A 81 19.48 0.24 -7.92
CA LEU A 81 18.94 1.57 -7.67
C LEU A 81 18.61 2.29 -8.99
N PRO A 82 17.59 3.15 -9.02
CA PRO A 82 17.29 3.98 -10.18
C PRO A 82 18.47 4.87 -10.60
N ASP A 83 18.72 4.95 -11.91
CA ASP A 83 19.77 5.83 -12.47
C ASP A 83 19.33 7.31 -12.55
N LEU A 84 18.05 7.59 -12.31
CA LEU A 84 17.47 8.93 -12.36
C LEU A 84 16.86 9.28 -11.01
N GLN A 85 17.42 10.26 -10.31
CA GLN A 85 16.98 10.61 -8.96
C GLN A 85 15.51 11.05 -8.98
N THR A 86 14.73 10.51 -8.05
CA THR A 86 13.36 10.93 -7.77
C THR A 86 13.18 11.03 -6.27
N ARG A 87 12.61 12.15 -5.80
CA ARG A 87 12.35 12.40 -4.38
C ARG A 87 11.21 13.40 -4.22
N ALA A 88 10.51 13.33 -3.09
CA ALA A 88 9.33 14.13 -2.83
C ALA A 88 9.45 14.98 -1.55
N LYS A 89 8.58 15.97 -1.42
CA LYS A 89 8.37 16.81 -0.25
C LYS A 89 6.89 16.79 0.11
N MET A 90 6.61 16.86 1.41
CA MET A 90 5.26 16.95 1.92
C MET A 90 5.18 18.05 2.98
N THR A 91 4.16 18.90 2.88
CA THR A 91 3.82 19.88 3.91
C THR A 91 2.31 20.06 3.95
N TYR A 92 1.79 20.84 4.88
CA TYR A 92 0.36 21.09 4.95
C TYR A 92 0.02 22.43 5.58
N ASP A 93 -1.23 22.86 5.41
CA ASP A 93 -1.82 23.97 6.16
C ASP A 93 -3.23 23.60 6.65
N GLN A 94 -4.00 24.60 7.07
CA GLN A 94 -5.37 24.38 7.54
C GLN A 94 -6.33 23.85 6.46
N ASP A 95 -6.04 24.07 5.18
CA ASP A 95 -6.94 23.81 4.07
C ASP A 95 -6.65 22.44 3.42
N GLY A 96 -5.38 22.06 3.35
CA GLY A 96 -5.00 20.78 2.75
C GLY A 96 -3.53 20.41 2.91
N MET A 97 -3.18 19.32 2.25
CA MET A 97 -1.83 18.79 2.17
C MET A 97 -1.22 19.10 0.81
N TYR A 98 0.06 19.46 0.81
CA TYR A 98 0.85 19.79 -0.36
C TYR A 98 1.88 18.69 -0.59
N PHE A 99 2.01 18.29 -1.84
CA PHE A 99 2.99 17.34 -2.34
C PHE A 99 3.80 18.03 -3.43
N ALA A 100 5.11 17.82 -3.41
CA ALA A 100 5.96 18.18 -4.53
C ALA A 100 6.95 17.06 -4.82
N VAL A 101 7.20 16.78 -6.09
CA VAL A 101 8.20 15.82 -6.53
C VAL A 101 9.13 16.46 -7.54
N LEU A 102 10.41 16.10 -7.48
CA LEU A 102 11.39 16.41 -8.51
C LEU A 102 11.94 15.10 -9.08
N MET A 103 11.88 14.97 -10.40
CA MET A 103 12.32 13.79 -11.15
C MET A 103 13.37 14.20 -12.17
N GLU A 104 14.58 13.68 -12.03
CA GLU A 104 15.58 13.76 -13.10
C GLU A 104 15.06 12.98 -14.32
N GLU A 105 15.11 13.60 -15.49
CA GLU A 105 14.64 13.00 -16.73
C GLU A 105 15.32 13.70 -17.91
N PRO A 106 16.24 13.03 -18.61
CA PRO A 106 16.89 13.60 -19.80
C PRO A 106 15.99 13.65 -21.03
N HIS A 107 14.87 12.92 -21.03
CA HIS A 107 13.91 12.88 -22.13
C HIS A 107 12.49 12.90 -21.59
N VAL A 108 11.95 14.10 -21.38
CA VAL A 108 10.60 14.28 -20.87
C VAL A 108 9.62 14.12 -22.03
N TRP A 109 8.78 13.10 -21.94
CA TRP A 109 7.78 12.78 -22.94
C TRP A 109 6.45 12.42 -22.29
N ALA A 110 5.36 12.69 -23.01
CA ALA A 110 4.01 12.30 -22.64
C ALA A 110 3.15 12.30 -23.90
N THR A 111 2.16 11.40 -23.97
CA THR A 111 1.27 11.24 -25.12
C THR A 111 -0.21 11.36 -24.74
N ILE A 112 -0.56 11.05 -23.50
CA ILE A 112 -1.93 10.98 -23.01
C ILE A 112 -2.41 12.36 -22.57
N LYS A 113 -3.55 12.80 -23.10
CA LYS A 113 -4.16 14.12 -22.87
C LYS A 113 -5.60 14.06 -22.38
N GLU A 114 -6.20 12.89 -22.44
CA GLU A 114 -7.56 12.66 -21.98
C GLU A 114 -7.52 12.47 -20.46
N HIS A 115 -8.28 13.30 -19.76
CA HIS A 115 -8.48 13.19 -18.31
C HIS A 115 -9.21 11.89 -17.99
N ASP A 116 -8.87 11.27 -16.86
CA ASP A 116 -9.33 9.94 -16.44
C ASP A 116 -8.98 8.79 -17.39
N ALA A 117 -7.97 8.99 -18.26
CA ALA A 117 -7.35 7.90 -18.98
C ALA A 117 -6.34 7.17 -18.08
N VAL A 118 -6.06 5.91 -18.39
CA VAL A 118 -5.04 5.12 -17.71
C VAL A 118 -3.64 5.73 -17.97
N ILE A 119 -3.07 6.44 -16.99
CA ILE A 119 -1.92 7.35 -17.19
C ILE A 119 -0.58 6.61 -17.27
N TYR A 120 -0.41 5.48 -16.57
CA TYR A 120 0.85 4.71 -16.53
C TYR A 120 1.37 4.22 -17.91
N HIS A 121 0.61 4.40 -18.99
CA HIS A 121 1.09 4.22 -20.35
C HIS A 121 1.99 5.38 -20.84
N ASP A 122 2.13 6.47 -20.11
CA ASP A 122 3.22 7.44 -20.20
C ASP A 122 4.24 7.21 -19.07
N ASN A 123 5.30 8.02 -19.01
CA ASN A 123 5.97 8.25 -17.73
C ASN A 123 5.05 9.11 -16.86
N ASP A 124 4.88 8.76 -15.60
CA ASP A 124 4.02 9.49 -14.68
C ASP A 124 4.56 9.50 -13.24
N PHE A 125 3.83 10.24 -12.40
CA PHE A 125 4.03 10.26 -10.96
C PHE A 125 2.70 9.98 -10.26
N GLU A 126 2.76 9.14 -9.24
CA GLU A 126 1.59 8.65 -8.52
C GLU A 126 1.69 8.96 -7.02
N ILE A 127 0.56 9.33 -6.40
CA ILE A 127 0.41 9.59 -4.97
C ILE A 127 -0.62 8.62 -4.40
N PHE A 128 -0.24 7.87 -3.37
CA PHE A 128 -1.09 6.91 -2.69
C PHE A 128 -1.37 7.33 -1.25
N LEU A 129 -2.63 7.32 -0.83
CA LEU A 129 -3.05 7.77 0.50
C LEU A 129 -4.00 6.76 1.18
N ASN A 130 -3.61 6.21 2.32
CA ASN A 130 -4.50 5.49 3.22
C ASN A 130 -4.54 6.20 4.59
N PRO A 131 -5.41 7.21 4.75
CA PRO A 131 -5.39 8.08 5.93
C PRO A 131 -5.85 7.39 7.21
N SER A 132 -6.63 6.31 7.12
CA SER A 132 -7.06 5.47 8.26
C SER A 132 -6.00 4.47 8.71
N GLY A 133 -5.07 4.08 7.82
CA GLY A 133 -4.08 3.03 8.09
C GLY A 133 -4.69 1.64 8.32
N ASP A 134 -5.89 1.38 7.81
CA ASP A 134 -6.62 0.12 7.92
C ASP A 134 -6.49 -0.77 6.67
N THR A 135 -5.74 -0.31 5.66
CA THR A 135 -5.53 -0.90 4.33
C THR A 135 -6.71 -0.87 3.35
N HIS A 136 -7.81 -0.24 3.73
CA HIS A 136 -9.01 -0.12 2.92
C HIS A 136 -9.34 1.35 2.63
N ASN A 137 -10.25 1.57 1.69
CA ASN A 137 -10.74 2.91 1.34
C ASN A 137 -9.57 3.89 1.10
N TYR A 138 -8.59 3.45 0.32
CA TYR A 138 -7.40 4.25 0.01
C TYR A 138 -7.58 4.96 -1.33
N LEU A 139 -6.81 6.03 -1.48
CA LEU A 139 -6.92 6.98 -2.57
C LEU A 139 -5.64 6.93 -3.41
N GLU A 140 -5.79 7.23 -4.68
CA GLU A 140 -4.72 7.23 -5.67
C GLU A 140 -4.89 8.42 -6.60
N TYR A 141 -3.76 8.99 -7.02
CA TYR A 141 -3.69 10.10 -7.96
C TYR A 141 -2.48 9.91 -8.85
N GLU A 142 -2.67 9.88 -10.17
CA GLU A 142 -1.63 9.77 -11.18
C GLU A 142 -1.55 11.06 -12.00
N ILE A 143 -0.37 11.44 -12.47
CA ILE A 143 -0.18 12.58 -13.37
C ILE A 143 1.05 12.43 -14.27
N ASN A 144 0.89 12.65 -15.58
CA ASN A 144 2.01 12.66 -16.53
C ASN A 144 2.61 14.05 -16.74
N ALA A 145 3.64 14.13 -17.59
CA ALA A 145 4.33 15.39 -17.89
C ALA A 145 3.50 16.43 -18.68
N TYR A 146 2.33 16.07 -19.24
CA TYR A 146 1.37 17.05 -19.75
C TYR A 146 0.55 17.73 -18.65
N GLY A 147 0.55 17.17 -17.44
CA GLY A 147 -0.40 17.50 -16.39
C GLY A 147 -1.75 16.82 -16.56
N THR A 148 -1.86 15.82 -17.44
CA THR A 148 -3.03 14.94 -17.51
C THR A 148 -3.02 14.04 -16.30
N ASP A 149 -4.14 13.96 -15.60
CA ASP A 149 -4.29 13.21 -14.35
C ASP A 149 -5.43 12.22 -14.39
N TRP A 150 -5.38 11.34 -13.40
CA TRP A 150 -6.41 10.37 -13.08
C TRP A 150 -6.42 10.17 -11.56
N ASP A 151 -7.58 10.27 -10.92
CA ASP A 151 -7.75 9.97 -9.51
C ASP A 151 -8.73 8.83 -9.28
N LEU A 152 -8.46 8.09 -8.22
CA LEU A 152 -9.15 6.85 -7.94
C LEU A 152 -9.42 6.70 -6.45
N PHE A 153 -10.58 6.11 -6.17
CA PHE A 153 -10.87 5.52 -4.88
C PHE A 153 -10.88 3.99 -5.00
N LEU A 154 -10.20 3.33 -4.07
CA LEU A 154 -10.15 1.88 -3.98
C LEU A 154 -10.66 1.43 -2.61
N ASN A 155 -11.70 0.59 -2.60
CA ASN A 155 -12.28 0.10 -1.35
C ASN A 155 -11.36 -0.87 -0.60
N LYS A 156 -10.50 -1.61 -1.32
CA LYS A 156 -9.54 -2.60 -0.80
C LYS A 156 -8.46 -2.94 -1.83
N PRO A 157 -7.37 -3.63 -1.48
CA PRO A 157 -6.34 -4.06 -2.44
C PRO A 157 -6.85 -4.99 -3.55
N TYR A 158 -6.27 -4.91 -4.75
CA TYR A 158 -6.63 -5.76 -5.90
C TYR A 158 -6.53 -7.27 -5.65
N ARG A 159 -5.64 -7.68 -4.74
CA ARG A 159 -5.47 -9.09 -4.35
C ARG A 159 -6.70 -9.66 -3.63
N ASP A 160 -7.52 -8.79 -3.04
CA ASP A 160 -8.64 -9.17 -2.19
C ASP A 160 -9.96 -9.21 -3.01
N PRO A 161 -10.74 -10.31 -2.94
CA PRO A 161 -11.97 -10.44 -3.72
C PRO A 161 -13.00 -9.32 -3.47
N GLY A 162 -13.70 -8.94 -4.54
CA GLY A 162 -14.71 -7.88 -4.49
C GLY A 162 -14.10 -6.48 -4.32
N ASN A 163 -12.86 -6.28 -4.75
CA ASN A 163 -12.30 -4.96 -4.99
C ASN A 163 -13.19 -4.19 -5.98
N ILE A 164 -13.35 -2.90 -5.68
CA ILE A 164 -14.04 -1.91 -6.50
C ILE A 164 -13.09 -0.72 -6.62
N VAL A 165 -12.82 -0.35 -7.85
CA VAL A 165 -12.11 0.88 -8.22
C VAL A 165 -13.14 1.85 -8.77
N LEU A 166 -13.21 3.03 -8.19
CA LEU A 166 -14.04 4.13 -8.71
C LEU A 166 -13.13 5.05 -9.52
N ASN A 167 -13.13 4.85 -10.84
CA ASN A 167 -12.31 5.60 -11.80
C ASN A 167 -12.87 6.99 -12.15
N ASN A 168 -14.03 7.34 -11.60
CA ASN A 168 -14.74 8.62 -11.83
C ASN A 168 -14.95 9.37 -10.50
N TRP A 169 -14.16 9.02 -9.50
CA TRP A 169 -14.14 9.67 -8.20
C TRP A 169 -13.06 10.74 -8.24
N GLU A 170 -13.32 11.88 -7.61
CA GLU A 170 -12.47 13.07 -7.75
C GLU A 170 -12.00 13.62 -6.40
N PHE A 171 -10.75 14.08 -6.34
CA PHE A 171 -10.27 14.96 -5.29
C PHE A 171 -10.85 16.36 -5.46
N ALA A 172 -12.09 16.56 -5.01
CA ALA A 172 -12.77 17.84 -5.09
C ALA A 172 -11.91 19.00 -4.52
N GLY A 173 -11.69 20.04 -5.33
CA GLY A 173 -10.90 21.21 -4.94
C GLY A 173 -9.38 21.03 -4.96
N MET A 174 -8.89 19.91 -5.49
CA MET A 174 -7.48 19.69 -5.76
C MET A 174 -6.92 20.73 -6.73
N LYS A 175 -5.63 21.01 -6.60
CA LYS A 175 -4.87 21.81 -7.56
C LYS A 175 -3.61 21.05 -7.91
N LYS A 176 -3.17 21.18 -9.15
CA LYS A 176 -1.97 20.53 -9.68
C LYS A 176 -1.26 21.45 -10.64
N ALA A 177 0.04 21.27 -10.77
CA ALA A 177 0.82 21.89 -11.83
C ALA A 177 2.07 21.05 -12.13
N VAL A 178 2.51 21.12 -13.39
CA VAL A 178 3.72 20.45 -13.89
C VAL A 178 4.67 21.50 -14.44
N TYR A 179 5.94 21.35 -14.15
CA TYR A 179 7.02 22.13 -14.75
C TYR A 179 8.05 21.21 -15.37
N VAL A 180 8.52 21.55 -16.58
CA VAL A 180 9.59 20.83 -17.28
C VAL A 180 10.79 21.77 -17.39
N ASP A 181 11.94 21.37 -16.82
CA ASP A 181 13.23 22.03 -17.03
C ASP A 181 13.88 21.47 -18.30
N GLY A 182 13.35 21.93 -19.44
CA GLY A 182 13.63 21.40 -20.76
C GLY A 182 12.48 21.66 -21.75
N THR A 183 12.32 20.77 -22.72
CA THR A 183 11.31 20.83 -23.78
C THR A 183 10.54 19.52 -23.86
N LEU A 184 9.29 19.52 -23.36
CA LEU A 184 8.41 18.37 -23.44
C LEU A 184 8.25 17.85 -24.89
N ASN A 185 8.41 16.55 -25.07
CA ASN A 185 8.26 15.84 -26.35
C ASN A 185 9.24 16.28 -27.46
N ASN A 186 10.44 16.73 -27.10
CA ASN A 186 11.48 17.08 -28.06
C ASN A 186 12.64 16.06 -28.04
N PRO A 187 12.66 15.05 -28.92
CA PRO A 187 13.75 14.07 -28.96
C PRO A 187 15.07 14.63 -29.52
N LYS A 188 15.16 15.92 -29.83
CA LYS A 188 16.37 16.54 -30.39
C LYS A 188 17.27 17.17 -29.33
N ASP A 189 16.74 17.44 -28.14
CA ASP A 189 17.49 17.97 -27.01
C ASP A 189 17.52 16.97 -25.85
N LYS A 190 18.12 17.43 -24.75
CA LYS A 190 18.14 16.73 -23.47
C LYS A 190 17.58 17.67 -22.42
N ASP A 191 16.62 17.16 -21.68
CA ASP A 191 16.02 17.82 -20.55
C ASP A 191 16.87 17.59 -19.31
N LYS A 192 16.53 18.28 -18.21
CA LYS A 192 17.17 18.04 -16.91
C LYS A 192 16.24 17.30 -15.97
N SER A 193 15.01 17.76 -15.88
CA SER A 193 14.04 17.27 -14.92
C SER A 193 12.63 17.72 -15.28
N TRP A 194 11.66 17.09 -14.62
CA TRP A 194 10.32 17.65 -14.48
C TRP A 194 9.88 17.53 -13.03
N SER A 195 8.99 18.42 -12.63
CA SER A 195 8.44 18.48 -11.29
C SER A 195 6.94 18.62 -11.31
N VAL A 196 6.32 18.11 -10.26
CA VAL A 196 4.88 18.16 -10.04
C VAL A 196 4.64 18.78 -8.67
N GLU A 197 3.68 19.69 -8.60
CA GLU A 197 3.09 20.15 -7.34
C GLU A 197 1.61 19.77 -7.30
N VAL A 198 1.16 19.25 -6.17
CA VAL A 198 -0.24 18.88 -5.92
C VAL A 198 -0.67 19.42 -4.57
N PHE A 199 -1.85 20.05 -4.51
CA PHE A 199 -2.54 20.40 -3.28
C PHE A 199 -3.84 19.62 -3.21
N ILE A 200 -4.04 18.88 -2.12
CA ILE A 200 -5.25 18.09 -1.87
C ILE A 200 -5.93 18.60 -0.61
N PRO A 201 -7.18 19.08 -0.67
CA PRO A 201 -7.92 19.52 0.50
C PRO A 201 -8.09 18.41 1.55
N TRP A 202 -8.02 18.76 2.84
CA TRP A 202 -8.21 17.79 3.93
C TRP A 202 -9.57 17.09 3.88
N LYS A 203 -10.60 17.78 3.43
CA LYS A 203 -11.94 17.18 3.24
C LYS A 203 -11.91 16.06 2.22
N SER A 204 -11.09 16.18 1.17
CA SER A 204 -10.97 15.18 0.10
C SER A 204 -10.11 14.01 0.55
N ILE A 205 -9.09 14.23 1.38
CA ILE A 205 -8.31 13.15 2.01
C ILE A 205 -9.16 12.39 3.04
N TYR A 206 -9.84 13.09 3.95
CA TYR A 206 -10.56 12.45 5.06
C TYR A 206 -11.99 12.01 4.72
N GLN A 207 -12.47 12.17 3.49
CA GLN A 207 -13.80 11.67 3.10
C GLN A 207 -13.96 10.14 3.30
N VAL A 208 -12.84 9.41 3.31
CA VAL A 208 -12.78 7.96 3.56
C VAL A 208 -12.70 7.61 5.06
N MET A 209 -12.62 8.61 5.93
CA MET A 209 -12.55 8.45 7.38
C MET A 209 -13.83 8.94 8.05
N ARG A 210 -14.53 8.04 8.74
CA ARG A 210 -15.75 8.42 9.47
C ARG A 210 -15.41 9.35 10.64
N GLY A 211 -15.95 10.58 10.60
CA GLY A 211 -15.89 11.54 11.71
C GLY A 211 -14.56 12.29 11.84
N LYS A 212 -13.63 12.15 10.89
CA LYS A 212 -12.40 12.96 10.82
C LYS A 212 -12.61 14.06 9.78
N GLU A 213 -12.48 15.32 10.18
CA GLU A 213 -12.67 16.46 9.27
C GLU A 213 -11.41 17.30 9.08
N LYS A 214 -10.46 17.23 10.02
CA LYS A 214 -9.26 18.07 10.07
C LYS A 214 -8.06 17.30 10.61
N PRO A 215 -6.84 17.64 10.17
CA PRO A 215 -5.63 17.05 10.69
C PRO A 215 -5.41 17.48 12.13
N GLN A 216 -4.73 16.63 12.90
CA GLN A 216 -4.29 16.89 14.25
C GLN A 216 -2.78 16.63 14.37
N ASP A 217 -2.16 17.32 15.32
CA ASP A 217 -0.76 17.08 15.65
C ASP A 217 -0.52 15.63 16.05
N GLY A 218 0.48 15.01 15.46
CA GLY A 218 0.81 13.61 15.68
C GLY A 218 -0.06 12.60 14.92
N ASP A 219 -1.05 13.03 14.13
CA ASP A 219 -1.74 12.11 13.20
C ASP A 219 -0.71 11.43 12.29
N GLN A 220 -0.92 10.14 12.02
CA GLN A 220 -0.07 9.35 11.13
C GLN A 220 -0.90 8.81 9.97
N LEU A 221 -0.49 9.15 8.75
CA LEU A 221 -1.08 8.66 7.51
C LEU A 221 -0.15 7.62 6.87
N ARG A 222 -0.74 6.67 6.13
CA ARG A 222 0.01 5.78 5.24
C ARG A 222 0.08 6.40 3.87
N ILE A 223 1.29 6.71 3.39
CA ILE A 223 1.50 7.40 2.11
C ILE A 223 2.61 6.71 1.32
N ASN A 224 2.42 6.58 0.02
CA ASN A 224 3.50 6.19 -0.88
C ASN A 224 3.47 7.02 -2.15
N PHE A 225 4.56 6.92 -2.90
CA PHE A 225 4.71 7.54 -4.20
C PHE A 225 5.27 6.51 -5.18
N SER A 226 4.89 6.62 -6.44
CA SER A 226 5.49 5.86 -7.53
C SER A 226 5.89 6.82 -8.66
N ARG A 227 6.97 6.47 -9.35
CA ARG A 227 7.29 6.96 -10.68
C ARG A 227 7.23 5.76 -11.60
N VAL A 228 6.32 5.78 -12.56
CA VAL A 228 6.36 4.86 -13.68
C VAL A 228 7.34 5.40 -14.71
N GLN A 229 8.33 4.57 -15.06
CA GLN A 229 9.38 4.94 -16.00
C GLN A 229 9.50 3.90 -17.11
N TRP A 230 9.16 4.29 -18.33
CA TRP A 230 9.40 3.46 -19.51
C TRP A 230 10.80 3.71 -20.07
N PRO A 231 11.57 2.64 -20.34
CA PRO A 231 12.73 2.74 -21.20
C PRO A 231 12.27 3.14 -22.61
N THR A 232 12.91 4.16 -23.18
CA THR A 232 12.65 4.58 -24.56
C THR A 232 13.93 4.70 -25.36
N LYS A 233 13.81 4.59 -26.69
CA LYS A 233 14.82 5.02 -27.65
C LYS A 233 14.21 6.04 -28.61
N ILE A 234 15.05 6.81 -29.26
CA ILE A 234 14.62 7.74 -30.31
C ILE A 234 14.70 7.01 -31.66
N GLU A 235 13.57 6.85 -32.33
CA GLU A 235 13.48 6.35 -33.71
C GLU A 235 12.62 7.28 -34.55
N ASN A 236 13.11 7.68 -35.74
CA ASN A 236 12.40 8.59 -36.64
C ASN A 236 11.88 9.86 -35.94
N ASN A 237 12.70 10.43 -35.05
CA ASN A 237 12.38 11.62 -34.25
C ASN A 237 11.13 11.43 -33.35
N LYS A 238 10.93 10.23 -32.81
CA LYS A 238 9.89 9.89 -31.83
C LYS A 238 10.46 9.01 -30.73
N TYR A 239 9.90 9.13 -29.53
CA TYR A 239 10.16 8.17 -28.45
C TYR A 239 9.43 6.87 -28.73
N VAL A 240 10.16 5.76 -28.69
CA VAL A 240 9.63 4.41 -28.86
C VAL A 240 10.02 3.60 -27.64
N LYS A 241 9.03 3.03 -26.95
CA LYS A 241 9.27 2.18 -25.78
C LYS A 241 10.07 0.95 -26.17
N VAL A 242 11.01 0.57 -25.31
CA VAL A 242 11.88 -0.59 -25.50
C VAL A 242 11.94 -1.44 -24.23
N PRO A 243 12.35 -2.72 -24.35
CA PRO A 243 12.61 -3.53 -23.17
C PRO A 243 13.68 -2.91 -22.28
N LYS A 244 13.61 -3.22 -20.99
CA LYS A 244 14.68 -2.95 -20.03
C LYS A 244 15.97 -3.65 -20.47
N GLN A 245 17.13 -3.13 -20.08
CA GLN A 245 18.41 -3.74 -20.42
C GLN A 245 18.44 -5.21 -19.97
N GLY A 246 18.72 -6.13 -20.90
CA GLY A 246 18.78 -7.57 -20.64
C GLY A 246 17.43 -8.28 -20.54
N GLN A 247 16.33 -7.62 -20.89
CA GLN A 247 14.99 -8.23 -20.94
C GLN A 247 14.42 -8.19 -22.37
N ASP A 248 13.55 -9.14 -22.69
CA ASP A 248 12.87 -9.19 -24.01
C ASP A 248 11.51 -8.48 -24.01
N LYS A 249 10.84 -8.43 -22.85
CA LYS A 249 9.51 -7.84 -22.71
C LYS A 249 9.63 -6.34 -22.45
N ILE A 250 8.86 -5.55 -23.19
CA ILE A 250 8.66 -4.13 -22.90
C ILE A 250 7.86 -4.03 -21.60
N ALA A 251 8.45 -3.42 -20.58
CA ALA A 251 7.86 -3.19 -19.28
C ALA A 251 8.45 -1.92 -18.67
N GLU A 252 7.63 -1.24 -17.88
CA GLU A 252 7.98 -0.08 -17.08
C GLU A 252 8.79 -0.45 -15.84
N TYR A 253 9.68 0.44 -15.41
CA TYR A 253 10.15 0.47 -14.03
C TYR A 253 9.11 1.15 -13.15
N ASN A 254 9.02 0.69 -11.91
CA ASN A 254 8.23 1.33 -10.86
C ASN A 254 9.21 1.70 -9.76
N TRP A 255 9.49 3.00 -9.62
CA TRP A 255 10.38 3.50 -8.59
C TRP A 255 9.57 4.20 -7.52
N VAL A 256 9.74 3.81 -6.27
CA VAL A 256 8.82 4.16 -5.18
C VAL A 256 9.58 4.66 -3.96
N TRP A 257 8.89 5.45 -3.12
CA TRP A 257 9.46 5.89 -1.86
C TRP A 257 9.52 4.75 -0.82
N ALA A 258 8.45 3.96 -0.71
CA ALA A 258 8.36 2.80 0.16
C ALA A 258 8.24 1.51 -0.68
N PRO A 259 9.31 0.72 -0.84
CA PRO A 259 9.28 -0.51 -1.63
C PRO A 259 8.34 -1.54 -1.00
N THR A 260 7.55 -2.22 -1.83
CA THR A 260 6.63 -3.28 -1.39
C THR A 260 7.22 -4.69 -1.58
N GLY A 261 8.39 -4.79 -2.21
CA GLY A 261 9.13 -6.04 -2.41
C GLY A 261 8.64 -6.91 -3.56
N VAL A 262 7.57 -6.47 -4.26
CA VAL A 262 6.94 -7.10 -5.41
C VAL A 262 6.41 -6.01 -6.34
N ILE A 263 6.24 -6.28 -7.64
CA ILE A 263 5.63 -5.32 -8.59
C ILE A 263 4.12 -5.23 -8.33
N ASN A 264 3.75 -4.58 -7.23
CA ASN A 264 2.39 -4.29 -6.79
C ASN A 264 2.43 -3.16 -5.74
N ILE A 265 2.03 -1.96 -6.15
CA ILE A 265 2.02 -0.78 -5.26
C ILE A 265 0.82 -0.77 -4.32
N HIS A 266 -0.27 -1.46 -4.67
CA HIS A 266 -1.52 -1.52 -3.92
C HIS A 266 -1.45 -2.48 -2.72
N LEU A 267 -0.42 -2.28 -1.90
CA LEU A 267 -0.19 -2.95 -0.62
C LEU A 267 -0.04 -1.88 0.49
N PRO A 268 -1.13 -1.21 0.93
CA PRO A 268 -1.05 -0.08 1.86
C PRO A 268 -0.34 -0.37 3.20
N GLU A 269 -0.32 -1.63 3.61
CA GLU A 269 0.44 -2.14 4.76
C GLU A 269 1.98 -2.02 4.62
N TYR A 270 2.51 -1.70 3.43
CA TYR A 270 3.94 -1.43 3.19
C TYR A 270 4.30 0.05 3.00
N TRP A 271 3.32 0.92 2.77
CA TRP A 271 3.53 2.35 2.53
C TRP A 271 4.23 3.08 3.69
N GLY A 272 4.81 4.25 3.43
CA GLY A 272 5.50 5.02 4.46
C GLY A 272 4.55 5.59 5.53
N TYR A 273 5.07 5.86 6.72
CA TYR A 273 4.34 6.59 7.76
C TYR A 273 4.65 8.09 7.68
N VAL A 274 3.62 8.91 7.54
CA VAL A 274 3.74 10.37 7.52
C VAL A 274 3.09 10.94 8.77
N GLN A 275 3.91 11.44 9.70
CA GLN A 275 3.46 12.07 10.95
C GLN A 275 3.28 13.57 10.75
N LEU A 276 2.08 14.09 11.04
CA LEU A 276 1.82 15.53 11.02
C LEU A 276 2.41 16.21 12.25
N SER A 277 3.03 17.37 12.06
CA SER A 277 3.54 18.23 13.14
C SER A 277 2.91 19.62 13.05
N ASN A 278 2.51 20.17 14.19
CA ASN A 278 2.05 21.55 14.32
C ASN A 278 3.16 22.59 14.18
N LYS A 279 4.43 22.17 14.21
CA LYS A 279 5.56 23.06 13.96
C LYS A 279 5.60 23.47 12.49
N VAL A 280 6.12 24.67 12.26
CA VAL A 280 6.33 25.21 10.93
C VAL A 280 7.69 24.74 10.41
N ALA A 281 7.75 24.30 9.15
CA ALA A 281 8.98 23.86 8.51
C ALA A 281 10.10 24.92 8.68
N GLY A 282 11.30 24.49 9.07
CA GLY A 282 12.44 25.37 9.33
C GLY A 282 12.37 26.20 10.62
N LYS A 283 11.32 26.08 11.44
CA LYS A 283 11.19 26.80 12.73
C LYS A 283 11.27 25.90 13.97
N GLY A 284 11.64 24.63 13.78
CA GLY A 284 11.83 23.65 14.84
C GLY A 284 11.80 22.23 14.29
N GLU A 285 12.16 21.28 15.13
CA GLU A 285 12.23 19.86 14.77
C GLU A 285 11.38 19.04 15.74
N ASP A 286 10.65 18.07 15.21
CA ASP A 286 10.02 16.98 15.96
C ASP A 286 10.74 15.67 15.69
N VAL A 287 10.43 14.66 16.51
CA VAL A 287 10.87 13.28 16.31
C VAL A 287 9.66 12.46 15.91
N PHE A 288 9.85 11.54 14.97
CA PHE A 288 8.82 10.57 14.60
C PHE A 288 8.52 9.68 15.81
N LYS A 289 7.24 9.59 16.21
CA LYS A 289 6.80 8.80 17.36
C LYS A 289 6.19 7.51 16.84
N ALA A 290 6.96 6.43 16.80
CA ALA A 290 6.44 5.14 16.38
C ALA A 290 5.18 4.76 17.19
N ASN A 291 4.10 4.42 16.51
CA ASN A 291 2.90 3.91 17.15
C ASN A 291 3.12 2.42 17.47
N PRO A 292 3.19 2.01 18.76
CA PRO A 292 3.46 0.64 19.14
C PRO A 292 2.39 -0.35 18.66
N ASP A 293 1.18 0.13 18.37
CA ASP A 293 0.11 -0.72 17.84
C ASP A 293 0.40 -1.24 16.42
N GLU A 294 1.26 -0.57 15.65
CA GLU A 294 1.60 -1.01 14.29
C GLU A 294 2.33 -2.35 14.27
N GLU A 295 3.10 -2.67 15.32
CA GLU A 295 3.73 -4.00 15.46
C GLU A 295 2.66 -5.11 15.60
N TYR A 296 1.58 -4.84 16.35
CA TYR A 296 0.48 -5.79 16.54
C TYR A 296 -0.33 -5.97 15.25
N LYS A 297 -0.61 -4.87 14.54
CA LYS A 297 -1.24 -4.92 13.21
C LYS A 297 -0.37 -5.70 12.22
N TRP A 298 0.95 -5.52 12.27
CA TRP A 298 1.87 -6.23 11.39
C TRP A 298 1.89 -7.73 11.65
N ILE A 299 1.91 -8.16 12.91
CA ILE A 299 1.78 -9.59 13.26
C ILE A 299 0.49 -10.18 12.68
N LEU A 300 -0.63 -9.47 12.83
CA LEU A 300 -1.91 -9.87 12.24
C LEU A 300 -1.83 -9.94 10.70
N ARG A 301 -1.16 -8.98 10.04
CA ARG A 301 -0.94 -8.98 8.59
C ARG A 301 -0.14 -10.20 8.11
N GLN A 302 0.94 -10.55 8.81
CA GLN A 302 1.74 -11.72 8.47
C GLN A 302 0.93 -13.02 8.58
N LEU A 303 0.06 -13.13 9.58
CA LEU A 303 -0.85 -14.27 9.70
C LEU A 303 -1.96 -14.25 8.65
N TYR A 304 -2.41 -13.08 8.22
CA TYR A 304 -3.29 -12.94 7.06
C TYR A 304 -2.62 -13.50 5.79
N TYR A 305 -1.34 -13.21 5.53
CA TYR A 305 -0.65 -13.81 4.39
C TYR A 305 -0.53 -15.33 4.51
N ARG A 306 -0.24 -15.83 5.71
CA ARG A 306 -0.21 -17.28 5.96
C ARG A 306 -1.58 -17.94 5.78
N GLN A 307 -2.68 -17.23 6.03
CA GLN A 307 -4.02 -17.72 5.67
C GLN A 307 -4.20 -17.87 4.16
N GLN A 308 -3.68 -16.92 3.36
CA GLN A 308 -3.73 -17.03 1.90
C GLN A 308 -2.84 -18.18 1.39
N GLU A 309 -1.65 -18.35 1.97
CA GLU A 309 -0.74 -19.47 1.66
C GLU A 309 -1.32 -20.81 2.09
N TYR A 310 -1.99 -20.89 3.24
CA TYR A 310 -2.68 -22.09 3.68
C TYR A 310 -3.84 -22.45 2.75
N LYS A 311 -4.65 -21.45 2.37
CA LYS A 311 -5.80 -21.64 1.47
C LYS A 311 -5.37 -22.05 0.06
N SER A 312 -4.26 -21.53 -0.47
CA SER A 312 -3.78 -21.92 -1.80
C SER A 312 -3.38 -23.41 -1.87
N VAL A 313 -2.96 -23.99 -0.76
CA VAL A 313 -2.55 -25.41 -0.66
C VAL A 313 -3.70 -26.34 -0.31
N ASN A 314 -4.59 -25.92 0.59
CA ASN A 314 -5.65 -26.77 1.16
C ASN A 314 -7.05 -26.51 0.56
N GLY A 315 -7.25 -25.38 -0.11
CA GLY A 315 -8.55 -24.97 -0.69
C GLY A 315 -9.48 -24.26 0.30
N GLU A 316 -9.14 -24.23 1.59
CA GLU A 316 -9.92 -23.59 2.66
C GLU A 316 -9.01 -22.82 3.62
N TYR A 317 -9.58 -21.92 4.43
CA TYR A 317 -8.83 -21.21 5.47
C TYR A 317 -8.48 -22.15 6.62
N ALA A 318 -7.33 -21.93 7.25
CA ALA A 318 -6.97 -22.61 8.48
C ALA A 318 -8.02 -22.31 9.55
N SER A 319 -8.41 -23.33 10.32
CA SER A 319 -9.36 -23.24 11.44
C SER A 319 -8.68 -23.22 12.81
N LYS A 320 -7.36 -23.40 12.85
CA LYS A 320 -6.55 -23.39 14.07
C LYS A 320 -5.39 -22.41 13.91
N VAL A 321 -5.17 -21.58 14.94
CA VAL A 321 -4.05 -20.62 14.98
C VAL A 321 -2.70 -21.34 14.78
N SER A 322 -2.52 -22.52 15.38
CA SER A 322 -1.28 -23.31 15.27
C SER A 322 -0.92 -23.71 13.84
N SER A 323 -1.90 -23.89 12.95
CA SER A 323 -1.63 -24.20 11.54
C SER A 323 -0.91 -23.04 10.84
N LEU A 324 -1.08 -21.80 11.32
CA LEU A 324 -0.41 -20.59 10.80
C LEU A 324 0.97 -20.34 11.45
N LYS A 325 1.43 -21.21 12.36
CA LYS A 325 2.75 -21.15 13.04
C LYS A 325 3.12 -19.77 13.61
N PRO A 326 2.29 -19.13 14.44
CA PRO A 326 2.49 -17.74 14.89
C PRO A 326 3.79 -17.49 15.66
N GLU A 327 4.42 -18.52 16.22
CA GLU A 327 5.71 -18.44 16.90
C GLU A 327 6.88 -18.14 15.95
N GLU A 328 6.70 -18.36 14.65
CA GLU A 328 7.65 -17.91 13.62
C GLU A 328 7.47 -16.42 13.25
N VAL A 329 6.33 -15.84 13.61
CA VAL A 329 5.94 -14.44 13.30
C VAL A 329 6.19 -13.51 14.48
N CYS A 330 5.99 -13.99 15.71
CA CYS A 330 6.07 -13.17 16.91
C CYS A 330 6.54 -13.99 18.12
N LYS A 331 6.87 -13.29 19.22
CA LYS A 331 7.31 -13.94 20.46
C LYS A 331 6.21 -14.86 21.03
N PRO A 332 6.56 -15.98 21.68
CA PRO A 332 5.58 -16.96 22.19
C PRO A 332 4.49 -16.39 23.10
N GLU A 333 4.81 -15.39 23.93
CA GLU A 333 3.86 -14.70 24.80
C GLU A 333 2.85 -13.84 24.03
N VAL A 334 3.24 -13.31 22.87
CA VAL A 334 2.35 -12.60 21.95
C VAL A 334 1.48 -13.60 21.20
N ALA A 335 2.09 -14.71 20.73
CA ALA A 335 1.39 -15.75 19.99
C ALA A 335 0.18 -16.32 20.75
N LYS A 336 0.31 -16.53 22.08
CA LYS A 336 -0.77 -17.01 22.96
C LYS A 336 -1.98 -16.09 23.04
N ARG A 337 -1.85 -14.82 22.66
CA ARG A 337 -2.93 -13.81 22.67
C ARG A 337 -3.70 -13.75 21.36
N ILE A 338 -3.26 -14.49 20.33
CA ILE A 338 -3.93 -14.56 19.04
C ILE A 338 -5.14 -15.48 19.15
N LYS A 339 -6.28 -15.03 18.63
CA LYS A 339 -7.47 -15.86 18.44
C LYS A 339 -7.86 -15.86 16.97
N LEU A 340 -8.43 -16.97 16.53
CA LEU A 340 -8.92 -17.18 15.16
C LEU A 340 -10.37 -17.63 15.23
N TYR A 341 -11.23 -16.96 14.49
CA TYR A 341 -12.64 -17.28 14.33
C TYR A 341 -12.88 -17.57 12.86
N THR A 342 -13.53 -18.69 12.53
CA THR A 342 -13.75 -19.10 11.14
C THR A 342 -15.20 -19.45 10.85
N THR A 343 -15.56 -19.28 9.58
CA THR A 343 -16.74 -19.85 8.94
C THR A 343 -16.29 -20.45 7.59
N PRO A 344 -17.15 -21.13 6.82
CA PRO A 344 -16.75 -21.73 5.54
C PRO A 344 -16.14 -20.75 4.53
N GLY A 345 -16.54 -19.48 4.54
CA GLY A 345 -16.08 -18.47 3.58
C GLY A 345 -15.32 -17.29 4.18
N TYR A 346 -15.09 -17.28 5.49
CA TYR A 346 -14.63 -16.11 6.22
C TYR A 346 -13.73 -16.51 7.39
N TYR A 347 -12.77 -15.64 7.73
CA TYR A 347 -12.10 -15.70 9.01
C TYR A 347 -11.85 -14.30 9.58
N GLU A 348 -11.62 -14.27 10.89
CA GLU A 348 -11.13 -13.14 11.63
C GLU A 348 -10.04 -13.58 12.61
N LEU A 349 -8.91 -12.88 12.59
CA LEU A 349 -7.86 -13.02 13.57
C LEU A 349 -7.91 -11.82 14.51
N THR A 350 -7.72 -12.05 15.81
CA THR A 350 -7.64 -10.98 16.80
C THR A 350 -6.37 -11.09 17.61
N LEU A 351 -5.76 -9.96 17.97
CA LEU A 351 -4.58 -9.90 18.82
C LEU A 351 -4.74 -8.81 19.89
N SER A 352 -4.64 -9.21 21.16
CA SER A 352 -4.73 -8.27 22.28
C SER A 352 -3.40 -7.52 22.51
N ALA A 353 -3.39 -6.23 22.17
CA ALA A 353 -2.37 -5.26 22.57
C ALA A 353 -2.66 -4.72 24.00
N PRO A 354 -1.73 -3.99 24.66
CA PRO A 354 -1.90 -3.57 26.05
C PRO A 354 -3.21 -2.83 26.36
N ASN A 355 -3.67 -1.97 25.44
CA ASN A 355 -4.85 -1.12 25.64
C ASN A 355 -5.94 -1.32 24.59
N LYS A 356 -5.75 -2.24 23.64
CA LYS A 356 -6.64 -2.41 22.49
C LYS A 356 -6.68 -3.86 22.01
N LEU A 357 -7.84 -4.29 21.52
CA LEU A 357 -7.96 -5.52 20.75
C LEU A 357 -7.91 -5.14 19.26
N TRP A 358 -6.91 -5.65 18.55
CA TRP A 358 -6.81 -5.47 17.11
C TRP A 358 -7.44 -6.65 16.39
N HIS A 359 -8.11 -6.36 15.28
CA HIS A 359 -8.76 -7.34 14.42
C HIS A 359 -8.15 -7.28 13.02
N ILE A 360 -8.03 -8.43 12.34
CA ILE A 360 -7.82 -8.50 10.90
C ILE A 360 -8.77 -9.52 10.29
N ARG A 361 -9.32 -9.18 9.13
CA ARG A 361 -10.31 -9.99 8.44
C ARG A 361 -9.73 -10.70 7.21
N HIS A 362 -10.50 -11.63 6.64
CA HIS A 362 -10.12 -12.39 5.44
C HIS A 362 -9.79 -11.56 4.19
N ASP A 363 -10.25 -10.32 4.11
CA ASP A 363 -9.92 -9.34 3.05
C ASP A 363 -8.85 -8.33 3.49
N GLY A 364 -8.24 -8.55 4.66
CA GLY A 364 -7.12 -7.75 5.13
C GLY A 364 -7.49 -6.45 5.84
N LEU A 365 -8.76 -6.10 6.02
CA LEU A 365 -9.11 -4.91 6.82
C LEU A 365 -8.60 -5.07 8.25
N VAL A 366 -7.96 -4.02 8.81
CA VAL A 366 -7.43 -4.00 10.19
C VAL A 366 -8.07 -2.88 11.01
N TRP A 367 -8.62 -3.16 12.20
CA TRP A 367 -9.28 -2.14 13.04
C TRP A 367 -9.12 -2.33 14.56
#